data_AF-A0A397VGL4-F1
#
_entry.id   AF-A0A397VGL4-F1
#
_cell.length_a   1.000
_cell.length_b   1.000
_cell.length_c   1.000
_cell.angle_alpha   90.00
_cell.angle_beta   90.00
_cell.angle_gamma   90.00
#
_symmetry.space_group_name_H-M   'P 1'
#
loop_
_entity.id
_entity.type
_entity.pdbx_description
1 polymer ?
#
loop_
_entity_poly.entity_id
_entity_poly.type
_entity_poly.pdbx_seq_one_letter_code
_entity_poly.pdbx_strand_id
1 'polypeptide(L)'
;MSNDDINNNVQPYQQILEKDLWDDITKKFMLADRQVSSKILPPLADNPYEFKLLPQGTRDGFTENSFWSLCAKQTHLVVIIKVNATEEILGGSNPIGWDKPVKKDFCKRCKDSFIFSLRNGTIQNSILSRAKDPE
;
A
#
# COMPACT_ATOMS: atom_id res chain seq x y z
N MET A 1 -19.29 -1.42 -6.47
CA MET A 1 -19.05 -0.81 -5.15
C MET A 1 -19.33 0.67 -5.28
N SER A 2 -20.36 1.17 -4.60
CA SER A 2 -20.58 2.61 -4.49
C SER A 2 -19.68 3.19 -3.40
N ASN A 3 -19.55 4.53 -3.36
CA ASN A 3 -18.86 5.20 -2.24
C ASN A 3 -19.51 4.87 -0.88
N ASP A 4 -20.80 4.55 -0.86
CA ASP A 4 -21.54 4.18 0.36
C ASP A 4 -21.11 2.81 0.89
N ASP A 5 -20.81 1.86 -0.01
CA ASP A 5 -20.29 0.53 0.36
C ASP A 5 -18.92 0.62 1.05
N ILE A 6 -18.09 1.59 0.65
CA ILE A 6 -16.77 1.81 1.25
C ILE A 6 -16.97 2.36 2.68
N ASN A 7 -17.76 3.42 2.83
CA ASN A 7 -17.97 4.05 4.14
C ASN A 7 -18.61 3.12 5.18
N ASN A 8 -19.47 2.19 4.77
CA ASN A 8 -20.15 1.27 5.68
C ASN A 8 -19.27 0.09 6.14
N ASN A 9 -18.29 -0.31 5.33
CA ASN A 9 -17.52 -1.55 5.53
C ASN A 9 -16.03 -1.33 5.87
N VAL A 10 -15.56 -0.09 5.74
CA VAL A 10 -14.14 0.29 5.90
C VAL A 10 -14.05 1.28 7.06
N GLN A 11 -13.40 0.89 8.16
CA GLN A 11 -13.17 1.79 9.30
C GLN A 11 -11.67 2.06 9.49
N PRO A 12 -11.27 3.28 9.86
CA PRO A 12 -9.88 3.60 10.18
C PRO A 12 -9.46 2.87 11.45
N TYR A 13 -8.40 2.05 11.37
CA TYR A 13 -7.75 1.43 12.52
C TYR A 13 -6.65 2.34 13.06
N GLN A 14 -6.47 2.41 14.39
CA GLN A 14 -5.41 3.21 15.01
C GLN A 14 -4.06 2.46 15.04
N GLN A 15 -3.06 3.14 14.47
CA GLN A 15 -1.59 2.92 14.51
C GLN A 15 -1.07 1.48 14.36
N ILE A 16 -0.62 1.13 13.14
CA ILE A 16 0.11 -0.13 12.86
C ILE A 16 1.62 0.08 12.66
N LEU A 17 2.07 1.32 12.40
CA LEU A 17 3.49 1.60 12.31
C LEU A 17 3.91 2.32 13.59
N GLU A 18 4.83 1.70 14.33
CA GLU A 18 5.51 2.38 15.43
C GLU A 18 6.12 3.68 14.90
N LYS A 19 6.14 4.71 15.76
CA LYS A 19 6.62 6.06 15.42
C LYS A 19 7.97 6.04 14.69
N ASP A 20 8.83 5.17 15.17
CA ASP A 20 10.18 4.97 14.72
C ASP A 20 10.26 4.28 13.34
N LEU A 21 9.36 3.33 13.05
CA LEU A 21 9.26 2.65 11.75
C LEU A 21 8.85 3.62 10.63
N TRP A 22 7.95 4.53 10.96
CA TRP A 22 7.49 5.57 10.03
C TRP A 22 8.53 6.64 9.75
N ASP A 23 9.25 7.08 10.78
CA ASP A 23 10.35 8.02 10.61
C ASP A 23 11.43 7.42 9.69
N ASP A 24 11.66 6.10 9.77
CA ASP A 24 12.62 5.40 8.92
C ASP A 24 12.13 5.23 7.47
N ILE A 25 10.86 4.89 7.25
CA ILE A 25 10.27 4.87 5.89
C ILE A 25 10.32 6.26 5.26
N THR A 26 9.93 7.29 6.01
CA THR A 26 9.88 8.67 5.53
C THR A 26 11.28 9.19 5.22
N LYS A 27 12.28 8.98 6.10
CA LYS A 27 13.67 9.33 5.81
C LYS A 27 14.20 8.60 4.57
N LYS A 28 13.90 7.31 4.42
CA LYS A 28 14.38 6.52 3.28
C LYS A 28 13.78 6.97 1.94
N PHE A 29 12.48 7.28 1.90
CA PHE A 29 11.81 7.75 0.69
C PHE A 29 12.07 9.23 0.39
N MET A 30 12.17 10.09 1.40
CA MET A 30 12.37 11.53 1.22
C MET A 30 13.83 11.94 0.98
N LEU A 31 14.81 11.16 1.48
CA LEU A 31 16.23 11.55 1.38
C LEU A 31 16.95 11.02 0.14
N ALA A 32 16.34 10.14 -0.65
CA ALA A 32 16.73 9.59 -1.96
C ALA A 32 18.20 9.21 -2.27
N ASP A 33 19.23 9.58 -1.49
CA ASP A 33 20.65 9.48 -1.86
C ASP A 33 21.62 9.36 -0.66
N ARG A 34 21.13 9.16 0.58
CA ARG A 34 22.01 8.87 1.72
C ARG A 34 21.63 7.57 2.42
N GLN A 35 22.65 6.81 2.83
CA GLN A 35 22.52 5.59 3.61
C GLN A 35 21.87 5.92 4.96
N VAL A 36 20.57 5.64 5.10
CA VAL A 36 19.84 5.88 6.35
C VAL A 36 20.01 4.65 7.25
N SER A 37 20.63 4.85 8.41
CA SER A 37 20.65 3.87 9.50
C SER A 37 19.26 3.85 10.16
N SER A 38 18.52 2.75 10.00
CA SER A 38 17.28 2.48 10.72
C SER A 38 17.58 1.71 12.01
N LYS A 39 16.86 1.99 13.09
CA LYS A 39 16.98 1.24 14.36
C LYS A 39 16.03 0.04 14.46
N ILE A 40 14.98 0.02 13.64
CA ILE A 40 13.88 -0.94 13.73
C ILE A 40 13.79 -1.82 12.49
N LEU A 41 13.98 -1.24 11.30
CA LEU A 41 14.11 -2.04 10.11
C LEU A 41 15.44 -2.78 10.21
N PRO A 42 15.44 -4.11 10.04
CA PRO A 42 16.68 -4.83 9.87
C PRO A 42 17.51 -4.13 8.77
N PRO A 43 18.85 -4.20 8.84
CA PRO A 43 19.68 -3.96 7.67
C PRO A 43 19.03 -4.62 6.46
N LEU A 44 19.10 -4.04 5.26
CA LEU A 44 18.47 -4.64 4.08
C LEU A 44 18.90 -6.12 3.87
N ALA A 45 20.05 -6.50 4.42
CA ALA A 45 20.58 -7.86 4.49
C ALA A 45 19.79 -8.84 5.38
N ASP A 46 19.02 -8.37 6.37
CA ASP A 46 18.30 -9.17 7.37
C ASP A 46 16.77 -9.14 7.20
N ASN A 47 16.26 -8.45 6.17
CA ASN A 47 14.85 -8.50 5.83
C ASN A 47 14.54 -9.81 5.09
N PRO A 48 13.66 -10.68 5.62
CA PRO A 48 13.31 -11.94 4.93
C PRO A 48 12.51 -11.71 3.64
N TYR A 49 12.08 -10.48 3.35
CA TYR A 49 11.26 -10.13 2.20
C TYR A 49 12.09 -9.45 1.09
N GLU A 50 11.96 -9.98 -0.12
CA GLU A 50 12.45 -9.34 -1.34
C GLU A 50 11.33 -8.52 -1.99
N PHE A 51 11.57 -7.23 -2.24
CA PHE A 51 10.62 -6.39 -2.96
C PHE A 51 10.99 -6.29 -4.43
N LYS A 52 10.11 -6.79 -5.30
CA LYS A 52 10.22 -6.63 -6.74
C LYS A 52 9.30 -5.52 -7.21
N LEU A 53 9.87 -4.47 -7.80
CA LEU A 53 9.09 -3.42 -8.46
C LEU A 53 8.42 -3.99 -9.72
N LEU A 54 7.09 -4.06 -9.73
CA LEU A 54 6.30 -4.54 -10.85
C LEU A 54 5.91 -3.38 -11.79
N PRO A 55 4.86 -2.56 -11.54
CA PRO A 55 4.62 -1.35 -12.31
C PRO A 55 5.26 -0.11 -11.66
N GLN A 56 5.73 0.81 -12.48
CA GLN A 56 6.08 2.17 -12.09
C GLN A 56 5.43 3.14 -13.08
N GLY A 57 4.62 4.09 -12.58
CA GLY A 57 3.83 4.99 -13.45
C GLY A 57 4.67 5.78 -14.47
N THR A 58 5.89 6.18 -14.11
CA THR A 58 6.81 6.89 -15.02
C THR A 58 7.44 6.00 -16.10
N ARG A 59 7.52 4.68 -15.87
CA ARG A 59 8.12 3.71 -16.79
C ARG A 59 7.07 3.00 -17.66
N ASP A 60 5.99 2.56 -17.02
CA ASP A 60 5.00 1.65 -17.60
C ASP A 60 3.67 2.36 -17.94
N GLY A 61 3.55 3.64 -17.59
CA GLY A 61 2.34 4.43 -17.76
C GLY A 61 1.30 4.17 -16.66
N PHE A 62 0.51 5.20 -16.34
CA PHE A 62 -0.54 5.11 -15.32
C PHE A 62 -1.89 4.73 -15.97
N THR A 63 -1.97 3.49 -16.48
CA THR A 63 -3.19 2.95 -17.14
C THR A 63 -3.64 1.64 -16.51
N GLU A 64 -4.95 1.36 -16.60
CA GLU A 64 -5.52 0.08 -16.17
C GLU A 64 -4.84 -1.11 -16.88
N ASN A 65 -4.56 -0.97 -18.18
CA ASN A 65 -3.93 -2.02 -18.98
C ASN A 65 -2.51 -2.33 -18.47
N SER A 66 -1.72 -1.30 -18.18
CA SER A 66 -0.37 -1.45 -17.61
C SER A 66 -0.41 -2.13 -16.24
N PHE A 67 -1.40 -1.79 -15.41
CA PHE A 67 -1.56 -2.43 -14.11
C PHE A 67 -1.90 -3.92 -14.26
N TRP A 68 -2.92 -4.28 -15.05
CA TRP A 68 -3.31 -5.68 -15.19
C TRP A 68 -2.25 -6.53 -15.89
N SER A 69 -1.51 -6.00 -16.86
CA SER A 69 -0.46 -6.78 -17.54
C SER A 69 0.69 -7.16 -16.62
N LEU A 70 0.97 -6.34 -15.59
CA LEU A 70 2.10 -6.54 -14.67
C LEU A 70 1.67 -7.14 -13.31
N CYS A 71 0.47 -6.82 -12.82
CA CYS A 71 0.02 -7.17 -11.47
C CYS A 71 -1.03 -8.29 -11.42
N ALA A 72 -1.65 -8.68 -12.55
CA ALA A 72 -2.66 -9.73 -12.52
C ALA A 72 -2.09 -11.03 -11.92
N LYS A 73 -2.84 -11.64 -10.99
CA LYS A 73 -2.49 -12.87 -10.27
C LYS A 73 -1.23 -12.79 -9.39
N GLN A 74 -0.61 -11.61 -9.25
CA GLN A 74 0.51 -11.42 -8.33
C GLN A 74 -0.03 -11.37 -6.90
N THR A 75 0.47 -12.24 -6.04
CA THR A 75 0.14 -12.30 -4.61
C THR A 75 1.10 -11.42 -3.81
N HIS A 76 0.75 -11.08 -2.57
CA HIS A 76 1.61 -10.28 -1.69
C HIS A 76 2.03 -8.92 -2.28
N LEU A 77 1.18 -8.32 -3.12
CA LEU A 77 1.46 -7.02 -3.72
C LEU A 77 1.22 -5.91 -2.68
N VAL A 78 2.04 -4.86 -2.77
CA VAL A 78 1.75 -3.56 -2.17
C VAL A 78 1.72 -2.54 -3.30
N VAL A 79 0.64 -1.77 -3.38
CA VAL A 79 0.51 -0.64 -4.32
C VAL A 79 0.75 0.65 -3.56
N ILE A 80 1.58 1.52 -4.14
CA ILE A 80 1.93 2.82 -3.57
C ILE A 80 1.70 3.88 -4.65
N ILE A 81 0.95 4.93 -4.31
CA ILE A 81 0.57 6.02 -5.20
C ILE A 81 0.88 7.33 -4.49
N LYS A 82 1.69 8.20 -5.11
CA LYS A 82 1.86 9.58 -4.65
C LYS A 82 0.80 10.47 -5.29
N VAL A 83 0.09 11.24 -4.46
CA VAL A 83 -0.93 12.19 -4.94
C VAL A 83 -0.24 13.46 -5.43
N ASN A 84 -0.53 13.86 -6.67
CA ASN A 84 0.11 15.02 -7.30
C ASN A 84 -0.13 16.31 -6.51
N ALA A 85 0.88 17.19 -6.47
CA ALA A 85 0.87 18.46 -5.74
C ALA A 85 0.63 18.34 -4.23
N THR A 86 0.79 17.14 -3.65
CA THR A 86 0.71 16.91 -2.21
C THR A 86 1.82 15.96 -1.75
N GLU A 87 2.04 15.91 -0.43
CA GLU A 87 2.87 14.89 0.22
C GLU A 87 2.02 13.70 0.73
N GLU A 88 0.81 13.52 0.20
CA GLU A 88 -0.02 12.36 0.52
C GLU A 88 0.41 11.15 -0.32
N ILE A 89 0.61 10.03 0.37
CA ILE A 89 0.85 8.72 -0.24
C ILE A 89 -0.36 7.84 0.07
N LEU A 90 -0.99 7.32 -0.97
CA LEU A 90 -2.07 6.35 -0.87
C LEU A 90 -1.55 4.97 -1.25
N GLY A 91 -2.19 3.93 -0.73
CA GLY A 91 -1.82 2.59 -1.12
C GLY A 91 -2.64 1.52 -0.43
N GLY A 92 -2.18 0.30 -0.60
CA GLY A 92 -2.77 -0.86 0.03
C GLY A 92 -2.06 -2.14 -0.36
N SER A 93 -2.37 -3.21 0.35
CA SER A 93 -1.87 -4.54 0.07
C SER A 93 -3.03 -5.51 -0.08
N ASN A 94 -2.85 -6.45 -1.00
CA ASN A 94 -3.73 -7.60 -1.13
C ASN A 94 -2.85 -8.86 -1.25
N PRO A 95 -2.75 -9.66 -0.17
CA PRO A 95 -1.94 -10.86 -0.14
C PRO A 95 -2.37 -11.92 -1.15
N ILE A 96 -3.65 -12.00 -1.49
CA ILE A 96 -4.16 -12.99 -2.45
C ILE A 96 -4.15 -12.52 -3.90
N GLY A 97 -3.69 -11.28 -4.15
CA GLY A 97 -3.62 -10.69 -5.47
C GLY A 97 -4.95 -10.20 -6.04
N TRP A 98 -4.89 -9.66 -7.25
CA TRP A 98 -6.05 -9.14 -7.99
C TRP A 98 -6.30 -9.99 -9.22
N ASP A 99 -7.57 -10.33 -9.42
CA ASP A 99 -8.05 -10.89 -10.68
C ASP A 99 -8.89 -9.86 -11.40
N LYS A 100 -8.78 -9.87 -12.72
CA LYS A 100 -9.69 -9.09 -13.56
C LYS A 100 -11.10 -9.66 -13.37
N PRO A 101 -12.06 -8.88 -12.85
CA PRO A 101 -13.39 -9.39 -12.58
C PRO A 101 -14.06 -9.82 -13.89
N VAL A 102 -14.53 -11.06 -13.95
CA VAL A 102 -15.28 -11.59 -15.10
C VAL A 102 -16.76 -11.19 -15.03
N LYS A 103 -17.26 -10.87 -13.83
CA LYS A 103 -18.60 -10.37 -13.53
C LYS A 103 -18.51 -9.22 -12.53
N LYS A 104 -19.49 -8.31 -12.54
CA LYS A 104 -19.52 -7.10 -11.69
C LYS A 104 -19.44 -7.36 -10.18
N ASP A 105 -19.85 -8.55 -9.73
CA ASP A 105 -19.99 -8.87 -8.29
C ASP A 105 -18.91 -9.85 -7.78
N PHE A 106 -17.83 -10.05 -8.53
CA PHE A 106 -16.74 -10.92 -8.08
C PHE A 106 -15.80 -10.16 -7.13
N CYS A 107 -15.98 -10.37 -5.83
CA CYS A 107 -15.08 -9.89 -4.78
C CYS A 107 -14.41 -11.08 -4.10
N LYS A 108 -13.09 -11.03 -3.95
CA LYS A 108 -12.34 -11.98 -3.12
C LYS A 108 -12.13 -11.40 -1.74
N ARG A 109 -12.56 -12.13 -0.71
CA ARG A 109 -12.33 -11.74 0.69
C ARG A 109 -10.92 -12.11 1.11
N CYS A 110 -10.26 -11.22 1.82
CA CYS A 110 -8.95 -11.45 2.42
C CYS A 110 -8.80 -10.60 3.69
N LYS A 111 -8.69 -11.26 4.84
CA LYS A 111 -8.51 -10.62 6.15
C LYS A 111 -7.20 -9.84 6.28
N ASP A 112 -6.19 -10.26 5.53
CA ASP A 112 -4.84 -9.69 5.60
C ASP A 112 -4.68 -8.47 4.68
N SER A 113 -5.67 -8.19 3.83
CA SER A 113 -5.70 -6.98 3.00
C SER A 113 -5.88 -5.72 3.83
N PHE A 114 -5.26 -4.64 3.37
CA PHE A 114 -5.37 -3.33 3.99
C PHE A 114 -5.20 -2.21 2.96
N ILE A 115 -5.73 -1.04 3.26
CA ILE A 115 -5.50 0.21 2.53
C ILE A 115 -4.94 1.26 3.47
N PHE A 116 -4.11 2.17 2.98
CA PHE A 116 -3.56 3.25 3.77
C PHE A 116 -3.57 4.58 3.04
N SER A 117 -3.65 5.65 3.83
CA SER A 117 -3.31 7.01 3.45
C SER A 117 -2.27 7.52 4.43
N LEU A 118 -1.18 8.06 3.91
CA LEU A 118 -0.08 8.58 4.67
C LEU A 118 0.04 10.07 4.38
N ARG A 119 -0.16 10.91 5.40
CA ARG A 119 -0.25 12.36 5.21
C ARG A 119 0.93 13.08 5.83
N ASN A 120 1.54 13.94 5.03
CA ASN A 120 2.51 14.94 5.47
C ASN A 120 3.69 14.33 6.25
N GLY A 121 4.09 13.10 5.89
CA GLY A 121 5.20 12.44 6.58
C GLY A 121 4.95 12.18 8.07
N THR A 122 3.69 12.12 8.56
CA THR A 122 3.38 11.89 10.00
C THR A 122 2.34 10.79 10.21
N ILE A 123 2.60 9.85 11.12
CA ILE A 123 1.63 8.78 11.47
C ILE A 123 0.33 9.33 12.04
N GLN A 124 0.41 10.42 12.81
CA GLN A 124 -0.75 10.96 13.50
C GLN A 124 -1.88 11.35 12.54
N ASN A 125 -1.53 11.73 11.31
CA ASN A 125 -2.48 12.08 10.26
C ASN A 125 -2.65 10.96 9.21
N SER A 126 -2.03 9.82 9.45
CA SER A 126 -2.08 8.66 8.56
C SER A 126 -3.23 7.74 8.98
N ILE A 127 -3.88 7.15 7.98
CA ILE A 127 -4.98 6.22 8.15
C ILE A 127 -4.53 4.88 7.59
N LEU A 128 -4.82 3.81 8.34
CA LEU A 128 -4.74 2.45 7.85
C LEU A 128 -6.09 1.80 8.09
N SER A 129 -6.60 1.09 7.11
CA SER A 129 -7.91 0.46 7.20
C SER A 129 -7.85 -0.97 6.69
N ARG A 130 -8.65 -1.82 7.33
CA ARG A 130 -8.85 -3.22 7.01
C ARG A 130 -10.35 -3.48 6.85
N ALA A 131 -10.70 -4.54 6.13
CA ALA A 131 -12.08 -4.96 6.02
C ALA A 131 -12.61 -5.38 7.40
N LYS A 132 -13.83 -4.93 7.74
CA LYS A 132 -14.45 -5.18 9.05
C LYS A 132 -14.90 -6.65 9.21
N ASP A 133 -15.53 -7.20 8.18
CA ASP A 133 -15.99 -8.59 8.14
C ASP A 133 -15.27 -9.32 6.99
N PRO A 134 -14.07 -9.87 7.24
CA PRO A 134 -13.33 -10.59 6.21
C PRO A 134 -13.85 -12.01 5.95
N GLU A 135 -14.98 -12.41 6.56
CA GLU A 135 -15.62 -13.73 6.45
C GLU A 135 -17.09 -13.61 6.02
#